data_AF-A0AAU7Q111-F1
#
_entry.id   AF-A0AAU7Q111-F1
#
_cell.length_a   1.000
_cell.length_b   1.000
_cell.length_c   1.000
_cell.angle_alpha   90.00
_cell.angle_beta   90.00
_cell.angle_gamma   90.00
#
_symmetry.space_group_name_H-M   'P 1'
#
loop_
_entity.id
_entity.type
_entity.pdbx_description
1 polymer ?
#
loop_
_entity_poly.entity_id
_entity_poly.type
_entity_poly.pdbx_seq_one_letter_code
_entity_poly.pdbx_strand_id
1 'polypeptide(L)'
;MIKNITIISKNLINIELINKQDLENFIKIFTVLDKHIAARTLFTEEVRIEYKQHNRIEVVELIKDTGFTYRDVENVLYHLSKHGMKVPNSVIANTFFSAYNHALEFKDITFSFSEGFPQFNIRVNKNTFIMTPMSEENLELNSQNSKMLIESLKSEKSIYDCIVEENIIKIIVHSEIHQAINSITESLIKSCFLAREEEEKFKEKLRQLAFKDQAFVEYSSIKTIHRYPNNHPLREYESVIKDIEDILCDFIINENSEFTIEQLNRLGSEVSPNTPKIITKTIDKLVKFH
;
A
#
# COMPACT_ATOMS: atom_id res chain seq x y z
N MET A 1 13.57 -23.97 2.67
CA MET A 1 12.51 -23.56 3.59
C MET A 1 13.03 -22.40 4.43
N ILE A 2 12.21 -21.36 4.55
CA ILE A 2 12.48 -20.25 5.45
C ILE A 2 12.13 -20.68 6.87
N LYS A 3 13.05 -20.50 7.80
CA LYS A 3 12.83 -20.77 9.22
C LYS A 3 12.18 -19.58 9.91
N ASN A 4 12.69 -18.38 9.63
CA ASN A 4 12.19 -17.14 10.23
C ASN A 4 12.53 -15.94 9.34
N ILE A 5 11.77 -14.86 9.46
CA ILE A 5 12.08 -13.56 8.88
C ILE A 5 11.89 -12.53 10.00
N THR A 6 12.88 -11.67 10.23
CA THR A 6 12.86 -10.70 11.30
C THR A 6 13.27 -9.35 10.78
N ILE A 7 12.47 -8.33 11.07
CA ILE A 7 12.79 -6.94 10.77
C ILE A 7 13.58 -6.42 11.97
N ILE A 8 14.89 -6.25 11.79
CA ILE A 8 15.81 -5.85 12.86
C ILE A 8 15.79 -4.32 13.03
N SER A 9 15.67 -3.60 11.92
CA SER A 9 15.52 -2.14 11.89
C SER A 9 14.88 -1.72 10.58
N LYS A 10 14.61 -0.42 10.42
CA LYS A 10 14.12 0.15 9.14
C LYS A 10 14.99 -0.25 7.95
N ASN A 11 16.29 -0.45 8.14
CA ASN A 11 17.25 -0.66 7.06
C ASN A 11 17.76 -2.11 6.95
N LEU A 12 17.29 -3.02 7.81
CA LEU A 12 17.81 -4.38 7.91
C LEU A 12 16.71 -5.41 8.14
N ILE A 13 16.59 -6.35 7.20
CA ILE A 13 15.76 -7.55 7.31
C ILE A 13 16.68 -8.77 7.38
N ASN A 14 16.44 -9.64 8.34
CA ASN A 14 17.14 -10.90 8.52
C ASN A 14 16.23 -12.07 8.11
N ILE A 15 16.74 -12.99 7.30
CA ILE A 15 16.06 -14.20 6.86
C ILE A 15 16.90 -15.41 7.29
N GLU A 16 16.33 -16.26 8.14
CA GLU A 16 16.94 -17.52 8.55
C GLU A 16 16.50 -18.66 7.64
N LEU A 17 17.46 -19.43 7.15
CA LEU A 17 17.27 -20.59 6.27
C LEU A 17 17.73 -21.87 6.97
N ILE A 18 17.01 -22.97 6.76
CA ILE A 18 17.23 -24.22 7.50
C ILE A 18 18.57 -24.89 7.14
N ASN A 19 19.04 -24.74 5.90
CA ASN A 19 20.24 -25.40 5.43
C ASN A 19 20.88 -24.68 4.23
N LYS A 20 22.05 -25.18 3.81
CA LYS A 20 22.80 -24.64 2.68
C LYS A 20 22.10 -24.76 1.32
N GLN A 21 21.30 -25.81 1.10
CA GLN A 21 20.55 -25.97 -0.15
C GLN A 21 19.49 -24.86 -0.30
N ASP A 22 18.87 -24.47 0.81
CA ASP A 22 17.92 -23.38 0.86
C ASP A 22 18.57 -22.02 0.61
N LEU A 23 19.81 -21.84 1.08
CA LEU A 23 20.62 -20.66 0.76
C LEU A 23 20.95 -20.58 -0.73
N GLU A 24 21.37 -21.68 -1.35
CA GLU A 24 21.65 -21.71 -2.80
C GLU A 24 20.40 -21.39 -3.62
N ASN A 25 19.24 -21.92 -3.22
CA ASN A 25 17.96 -21.59 -3.84
C ASN A 25 17.59 -20.11 -3.65
N PHE A 26 17.78 -19.57 -2.44
CA PHE A 26 17.56 -18.15 -2.17
C PHE A 26 18.42 -17.27 -3.09
N ILE A 27 19.73 -17.54 -3.16
CA ILE A 27 20.67 -16.80 -4.03
C ILE A 27 20.17 -16.80 -5.47
N LYS A 28 19.78 -17.99 -5.98
CA LYS A 28 19.32 -18.14 -7.37
C LYS A 28 18.09 -17.32 -7.71
N ILE A 29 17.17 -17.12 -6.77
CA ILE A 29 15.91 -16.40 -7.05
C ILE A 29 16.01 -14.92 -6.69
N PHE A 30 16.82 -14.54 -5.69
CA PHE A 30 16.95 -13.15 -5.23
C PHE A 30 17.99 -12.34 -5.99
N THR A 31 18.91 -12.99 -6.70
CA THR A 31 20.05 -12.33 -7.35
C THR A 31 20.10 -12.67 -8.84
N VAL A 32 20.86 -11.89 -9.61
CA VAL A 32 21.05 -12.13 -11.06
C VAL A 32 22.52 -12.31 -11.41
N LEU A 33 23.34 -11.28 -11.19
CA LEU A 33 24.75 -11.25 -11.58
C LEU A 33 25.68 -11.24 -10.36
N ASP A 34 25.38 -10.37 -9.39
CA ASP A 34 26.10 -10.28 -8.14
C ASP A 34 25.27 -10.94 -7.04
N LYS A 35 25.83 -11.95 -6.38
CA LYS A 35 25.17 -12.60 -5.25
C LYS A 35 24.99 -11.65 -4.05
N HIS A 36 25.73 -10.55 -3.97
CA HIS A 36 25.61 -9.59 -2.88
C HIS A 36 24.63 -8.45 -3.17
N ILE A 37 23.92 -8.49 -4.30
CA ILE A 37 22.95 -7.45 -4.69
C ILE A 37 21.66 -8.11 -5.12
N ALA A 38 20.54 -7.69 -4.51
CA ALA A 38 19.23 -8.17 -4.90
C ALA A 38 18.85 -7.71 -6.32
N ALA A 39 18.07 -8.53 -7.02
CA ALA A 39 17.57 -8.21 -8.34
C ALA A 39 16.76 -6.90 -8.33
N ARG A 40 17.05 -5.97 -9.24
CA ARG A 40 16.31 -4.70 -9.40
C ARG A 40 14.83 -4.88 -9.77
N THR A 41 14.43 -6.09 -10.14
CA THR A 41 13.02 -6.45 -10.34
C THR A 41 12.25 -6.59 -9.02
N LEU A 42 12.95 -6.77 -7.90
CA LEU A 42 12.37 -6.92 -6.56
C LEU A 42 12.23 -5.60 -5.81
N PHE A 43 13.24 -4.75 -5.96
CA PHE A 43 13.35 -3.48 -5.25
C PHE A 43 13.61 -2.35 -6.24
N THR A 44 12.93 -1.21 -6.05
CA THR A 44 13.13 -0.02 -6.86
C THR A 44 14.50 0.63 -6.63
N GLU A 45 15.07 0.40 -5.45
CA GLU A 45 16.37 0.89 -5.02
C GLU A 45 17.30 -0.31 -4.73
N GLU A 46 18.60 -0.05 -4.67
CA GLU A 46 19.58 -1.11 -4.43
C GLU A 46 19.43 -1.70 -3.02
N VAL A 47 19.43 -3.03 -2.94
CA VAL A 47 19.45 -3.78 -1.69
C VAL A 47 20.66 -4.70 -1.70
N ARG A 48 21.54 -4.50 -0.72
CA ARG A 48 22.74 -5.32 -0.51
C ARG A 48 22.37 -6.58 0.27
N ILE A 49 23.07 -7.67 0.00
CA ILE A 49 22.86 -8.98 0.63
C ILE A 49 24.14 -9.47 1.29
N GLU A 50 24.08 -9.69 2.59
CA GLU A 50 25.13 -10.37 3.35
C GLU A 50 24.71 -11.79 3.71
N TYR A 51 25.68 -12.70 3.72
CA TYR A 51 25.49 -14.10 4.05
C TYR A 51 26.33 -14.44 5.27
N LYS A 52 25.68 -14.95 6.32
CA LYS A 52 26.31 -15.34 7.59
C LYS A 52 25.86 -16.74 7.96
N GLN A 53 26.65 -17.43 8.77
CA GLN A 53 26.26 -18.71 9.34
C GLN A 53 26.33 -18.62 10.86
N HIS A 54 25.24 -18.98 11.54
CA HIS A 54 25.18 -19.00 12.99
C HIS A 54 24.57 -20.33 13.47
N ASN A 55 25.32 -21.09 14.27
CA ASN A 55 24.84 -22.37 14.82
C ASN A 55 24.24 -23.33 13.78
N ARG A 56 24.89 -23.47 12.61
CA ARG A 56 24.46 -24.28 11.45
C ARG A 56 23.19 -23.79 10.73
N ILE A 57 22.71 -22.60 11.06
CA ILE A 57 21.63 -21.91 10.36
C ILE A 57 22.27 -20.92 9.39
N GLU A 58 21.81 -20.92 8.16
CA GLU A 58 22.23 -19.92 7.17
C GLU A 58 21.38 -18.67 7.37
N VAL A 59 22.03 -17.52 7.46
CA VAL A 59 21.43 -16.22 7.73
C VAL A 59 21.69 -15.31 6.54
N VAL A 60 20.62 -14.73 6.01
CA VAL A 60 20.67 -13.73 4.95
C VAL A 60 20.22 -12.40 5.51
N GLU A 61 21.07 -11.38 5.36
CA GLU A 61 20.74 -10.01 5.73
C GLU A 61 20.51 -9.19 4.47
N LEU A 62 19.32 -8.59 4.36
CA LEU A 62 18.97 -7.62 3.34
C LEU A 62 19.16 -6.22 3.91
N ILE A 63 19.97 -5.40 3.25
CA ILE A 63 20.36 -4.06 3.71
C ILE A 63 19.94 -3.04 2.67
N LYS A 64 19.15 -2.05 3.09
CA LYS A 64 18.64 -0.97 2.22
C LYS A 64 18.87 0.38 2.89
N ASP A 65 19.70 1.24 2.29
CA ASP A 65 20.18 2.48 2.92
C ASP A 65 19.07 3.52 3.12
N THR A 66 18.09 3.56 2.21
CA THR A 66 16.89 4.41 2.28
C THR A 66 15.81 3.88 3.22
N GLY A 67 15.97 2.64 3.68
CA GLY A 67 15.01 1.92 4.50
C GLY A 67 13.97 1.14 3.71
N PHE A 68 13.55 0.02 4.30
CA PHE A 68 12.48 -0.81 3.80
C PHE A 68 11.11 -0.16 4.07
N THR A 69 10.21 -0.36 3.13
CA THR A 69 8.79 -0.07 3.25
C THR A 69 8.01 -1.35 3.54
N TYR A 70 6.75 -1.23 3.98
CA TYR A 70 5.88 -2.40 4.12
C TYR A 70 5.74 -3.18 2.80
N ARG A 71 5.68 -2.47 1.67
CA ARG A 71 5.60 -3.07 0.33
C ARG A 71 6.86 -3.86 -0.04
N ASP A 72 8.03 -3.46 0.45
CA ASP A 72 9.25 -4.24 0.23
C ASP A 72 9.15 -5.61 0.92
N VAL A 73 8.55 -5.66 2.12
CA VAL A 73 8.29 -6.90 2.85
C VAL A 73 7.27 -7.78 2.13
N GLU A 74 6.15 -7.20 1.64
CA GLU A 74 5.18 -7.91 0.81
C GLU A 74 5.86 -8.50 -0.44
N ASN A 75 6.68 -7.73 -1.13
CA ASN A 75 7.41 -8.18 -2.33
C ASN A 75 8.36 -9.34 -2.02
N VAL A 76 9.09 -9.28 -0.90
CA VAL A 76 9.98 -10.37 -0.46
C VAL A 76 9.18 -11.67 -0.25
N LEU A 77 8.08 -11.60 0.50
CA LEU A 77 7.25 -12.76 0.80
C LEU A 77 6.57 -13.33 -0.45
N TYR A 78 6.04 -12.46 -1.30
CA TYR A 78 5.45 -12.84 -2.58
C TYR A 78 6.47 -13.51 -3.50
N HIS A 79 7.68 -12.96 -3.59
CA HIS A 79 8.74 -13.53 -4.43
C HIS A 79 9.19 -14.90 -3.94
N LEU A 80 9.36 -15.07 -2.63
CA LEU A 80 9.65 -16.38 -2.04
C LEU A 80 8.56 -17.40 -2.40
N SER A 81 7.30 -17.04 -2.20
CA SER A 81 6.15 -17.91 -2.52
C SER A 81 6.10 -18.28 -4.00
N LYS A 82 6.17 -17.29 -4.89
CA LYS A 82 6.13 -17.46 -6.35
C LYS A 82 7.22 -18.40 -6.88
N HIS A 83 8.38 -18.40 -6.24
CA HIS A 83 9.51 -19.25 -6.61
C HIS A 83 9.56 -20.58 -5.83
N GLY A 84 8.48 -20.94 -5.11
CA GLY A 84 8.35 -22.22 -4.43
C GLY A 84 9.16 -22.35 -3.14
N MET A 85 9.72 -21.25 -2.61
CA MET A 85 10.34 -21.26 -1.29
C MET A 85 9.26 -21.25 -0.21
N LYS A 86 9.09 -22.40 0.44
CA LYS A 86 8.12 -22.55 1.53
C LYS A 86 8.47 -21.63 2.72
N VAL A 87 7.51 -20.80 3.11
CA VAL A 87 7.50 -19.97 4.32
C VAL A 87 6.30 -20.41 5.18
N PRO A 88 6.48 -20.76 6.46
CA PRO A 88 5.35 -21.07 7.33
C PRO A 88 4.39 -19.88 7.49
N ASN A 89 3.08 -20.13 7.56
CA ASN A 89 2.07 -19.09 7.76
C ASN A 89 2.31 -18.27 9.04
N SER A 90 2.71 -18.91 10.14
CA SER A 90 3.12 -18.23 11.37
C SER A 90 4.30 -17.26 11.16
N VAL A 91 5.27 -17.61 10.33
CA VAL A 91 6.40 -16.73 9.98
C VAL A 91 5.92 -15.56 9.13
N ILE A 92 5.06 -15.80 8.14
CA ILE A 92 4.47 -14.74 7.31
C ILE A 92 3.70 -13.75 8.19
N ALA A 93 2.81 -14.23 9.05
CA ALA A 93 2.01 -13.40 9.94
C ALA A 93 2.87 -12.57 10.89
N ASN A 94 3.85 -13.20 11.54
CA ASN A 94 4.81 -12.51 12.42
C ASN A 94 5.63 -11.46 11.67
N THR A 95 5.98 -11.72 10.41
CA THR A 95 6.73 -10.78 9.57
C THR A 95 5.88 -9.56 9.25
N PHE A 96 4.63 -9.74 8.84
CA PHE A 96 3.70 -8.64 8.59
C PHE A 96 3.40 -7.84 9.87
N PHE A 97 3.21 -8.52 11.00
CA PHE A 97 3.04 -7.88 12.29
C PHE A 97 4.28 -7.05 12.70
N SER A 98 5.48 -7.61 12.49
CA SER A 98 6.74 -6.89 12.77
C SER A 98 6.93 -5.69 11.85
N ALA A 99 6.57 -5.82 10.57
CA ALA A 99 6.63 -4.74 9.60
C ALA A 99 5.71 -3.60 10.01
N TYR A 100 4.53 -3.97 10.52
CA TYR A 100 3.57 -3.01 11.02
C TYR A 100 4.13 -2.22 12.21
N ASN A 101 4.66 -2.91 13.22
CA ASN A 101 5.14 -2.30 14.45
C ASN A 101 6.44 -1.50 14.29
N HIS A 102 7.27 -1.82 13.30
CA HIS A 102 8.51 -1.07 13.02
C HIS A 102 8.28 0.23 12.22
N ALA A 103 7.02 0.60 11.98
CA ALA A 103 6.64 1.82 11.26
C ALA A 103 7.39 2.00 9.94
N LEU A 104 7.64 0.89 9.22
CA LEU A 104 8.17 0.95 7.86
C LEU A 104 7.25 1.86 7.04
N GLU A 105 7.82 2.78 6.27
CA GLU A 105 7.07 3.89 5.67
C GLU A 105 5.79 3.38 4.98
N PHE A 106 4.67 3.73 5.60
CA PHE A 106 3.36 3.30 5.17
C PHE A 106 2.88 4.26 4.08
N LYS A 107 2.90 3.80 2.84
CA LYS A 107 2.04 4.41 1.82
C LYS A 107 0.58 3.96 1.94
N ASP A 108 0.34 2.90 2.72
CA ASP A 108 -0.92 2.17 2.86
C ASP A 108 -1.38 2.12 4.34
N ILE A 109 -2.68 2.06 4.64
CA ILE A 109 -3.13 1.93 6.04
C ILE A 109 -3.23 0.46 6.40
N THR A 110 -2.38 0.08 7.36
CA THR A 110 -2.55 -1.17 8.08
C THR A 110 -3.53 -0.96 9.24
N PHE A 111 -4.52 -1.85 9.36
CA PHE A 111 -5.54 -1.75 10.38
C PHE A 111 -5.49 -2.90 11.39
N SER A 112 -5.55 -2.53 12.66
CA SER A 112 -5.77 -3.40 13.80
C SER A 112 -7.26 -3.63 14.03
N PHE A 113 -7.66 -4.87 14.28
CA PHE A 113 -8.89 -5.11 15.04
C PHE A 113 -8.60 -4.86 16.52
N SER A 114 -9.65 -4.71 17.32
CA SER A 114 -9.59 -4.58 18.78
C SER A 114 -8.50 -5.45 19.42
N GLU A 115 -7.86 -4.92 20.47
CA GLU A 115 -6.76 -5.55 21.22
C GLU A 115 -5.36 -5.53 20.56
N GLY A 116 -5.16 -4.75 19.49
CA GLY A 116 -3.81 -4.40 19.02
C GLY A 116 -3.16 -5.40 18.05
N PHE A 117 -3.92 -6.36 17.51
CA PHE A 117 -3.43 -7.27 16.46
C PHE A 117 -4.04 -6.98 15.08
N PRO A 118 -3.23 -6.60 14.07
CA PRO A 118 -3.67 -6.37 12.69
C PRO A 118 -4.11 -7.65 11.99
N GLN A 119 -5.31 -7.57 11.41
CA GLN A 119 -5.94 -8.68 10.67
C GLN A 119 -5.75 -8.52 9.16
N PHE A 120 -5.83 -7.28 8.66
CA PHE A 120 -5.67 -6.95 7.26
C PHE A 120 -4.88 -5.65 7.09
N ASN A 121 -4.04 -5.61 6.06
CA ASN A 121 -3.52 -4.39 5.46
C ASN A 121 -4.44 -3.97 4.32
N ILE A 122 -4.84 -2.70 4.26
CA ILE A 122 -5.73 -2.19 3.21
C ILE A 122 -5.04 -1.06 2.47
N ARG A 123 -4.97 -1.20 1.14
CA ARG A 123 -4.46 -0.17 0.24
C ARG A 123 -5.49 0.22 -0.80
N VAL A 124 -5.37 1.42 -1.34
CA VAL A 124 -6.22 1.93 -2.42
C VAL A 124 -5.36 2.23 -3.63
N ASN A 125 -5.81 1.79 -4.80
CA ASN A 125 -5.17 2.11 -6.09
C ASN A 125 -6.23 2.29 -7.17
N LYS A 126 -6.37 3.53 -7.68
CA LYS A 126 -7.23 3.91 -8.81
C LYS A 126 -8.65 3.33 -8.74
N ASN A 127 -9.28 3.38 -7.56
CA ASN A 127 -10.61 2.82 -7.23
C ASN A 127 -10.64 1.31 -6.90
N THR A 128 -9.50 0.70 -6.58
CA THR A 128 -9.47 -0.67 -6.05
C THR A 128 -8.99 -0.65 -4.61
N PHE A 129 -9.81 -1.12 -3.68
CA PHE A 129 -9.35 -1.44 -2.33
C PHE A 129 -8.76 -2.85 -2.37
N ILE A 130 -7.52 -3.01 -1.92
CA ILE A 130 -6.83 -4.29 -1.91
C ILE A 130 -6.57 -4.64 -0.45
N MET A 131 -7.15 -5.74 0.01
CA MET A 131 -6.99 -6.26 1.35
C MET A 131 -6.01 -7.42 1.33
N THR A 132 -4.95 -7.32 2.13
CA THR A 132 -3.97 -8.38 2.35
C THR A 132 -4.12 -8.89 3.79
N PRO A 133 -4.45 -10.17 4.03
CA PRO A 133 -4.54 -10.74 5.37
C PRO A 133 -3.15 -10.75 6.02
N MET A 134 -3.13 -10.53 7.34
CA MET A 134 -1.92 -10.47 8.15
C MET A 134 -1.89 -11.51 9.26
N SER A 135 -3.04 -12.05 9.67
CA SER A 135 -3.11 -13.08 10.70
C SER A 135 -3.01 -14.48 10.10
N GLU A 136 -2.31 -15.37 10.81
CA GLU A 136 -2.05 -16.75 10.36
C GLU A 136 -3.33 -17.48 9.94
N GLU A 137 -4.41 -17.30 10.70
CA GLU A 137 -5.71 -17.93 10.47
C GLU A 137 -6.42 -17.47 9.20
N ASN A 138 -6.09 -16.28 8.69
CA ASN A 138 -6.76 -15.68 7.54
C ASN A 138 -5.86 -15.55 6.31
N LEU A 139 -4.57 -15.91 6.40
CA LEU A 139 -3.63 -15.83 5.29
C LEU A 139 -4.09 -16.60 4.04
N GLU A 140 -4.81 -17.70 4.22
CA GLU A 140 -5.30 -18.53 3.11
C GLU A 140 -6.74 -18.16 2.69
N LEU A 141 -7.36 -17.18 3.34
CA LEU A 141 -8.74 -16.73 3.09
C LEU A 141 -9.79 -17.87 3.11
N ASN A 142 -9.49 -18.98 3.77
CA ASN A 142 -10.33 -20.19 3.78
C ASN A 142 -11.15 -20.35 5.09
N SER A 143 -10.87 -19.50 6.08
CA SER A 143 -11.61 -19.45 7.35
C SER A 143 -13.08 -19.12 7.11
N GLN A 144 -13.95 -19.49 8.05
CA GLN A 144 -15.39 -19.19 7.96
C GLN A 144 -15.63 -17.68 7.84
N ASN A 145 -14.92 -16.89 8.64
CA ASN A 145 -15.01 -15.43 8.62
C ASN A 145 -14.53 -14.87 7.27
N SER A 146 -13.42 -15.39 6.72
CA SER A 146 -12.90 -14.95 5.41
C SER A 146 -13.90 -15.23 4.28
N LYS A 147 -14.51 -16.41 4.27
CA LYS A 147 -15.55 -16.77 3.29
C LYS A 147 -16.76 -15.86 3.40
N MET A 148 -17.23 -15.62 4.63
CA MET A 148 -18.35 -14.71 4.90
C MET A 148 -18.04 -13.28 4.44
N LEU A 149 -16.82 -12.79 4.64
CA LEU A 149 -16.39 -11.48 4.14
C LEU A 149 -16.46 -11.41 2.62
N ILE A 150 -15.87 -12.39 1.94
CA ILE A 150 -15.83 -12.45 0.47
C ILE A 150 -17.25 -12.53 -0.10
N GLU A 151 -18.12 -13.36 0.48
CA GLU A 151 -19.53 -13.48 0.08
C GLU A 151 -20.31 -12.19 0.31
N SER A 152 -20.14 -11.55 1.48
CA SER A 152 -20.75 -10.27 1.79
C SER A 152 -20.35 -9.22 0.76
N LEU A 153 -19.04 -9.04 0.51
CA LEU A 153 -18.51 -8.08 -0.46
C LEU A 153 -19.03 -8.34 -1.89
N LYS A 154 -19.14 -9.60 -2.32
CA LYS A 154 -19.68 -9.95 -3.64
C LYS A 154 -21.17 -9.65 -3.80
N SER A 155 -21.91 -9.52 -2.70
CA SER A 155 -23.35 -9.24 -2.71
C SER A 155 -23.69 -7.75 -2.67
N GLU A 156 -22.71 -6.89 -2.40
CA GLU A 156 -22.90 -5.44 -2.24
C GLU A 156 -23.02 -4.73 -3.59
N LYS A 157 -24.08 -3.95 -3.78
CA LYS A 157 -24.36 -3.24 -5.05
C LYS A 157 -23.41 -2.06 -5.33
N SER A 158 -22.84 -1.47 -4.28
CA SER A 158 -21.89 -0.36 -4.35
C SER A 158 -20.49 -0.82 -4.81
N ILE A 159 -20.24 -2.14 -4.81
CA ILE A 159 -19.02 -2.78 -5.26
C ILE A 159 -19.25 -3.25 -6.70
N TYR A 160 -18.35 -2.86 -7.60
CA TYR A 160 -18.43 -3.28 -9.00
C TYR A 160 -18.03 -4.75 -9.15
N ASP A 161 -16.92 -5.12 -8.52
CA ASP A 161 -16.41 -6.49 -8.53
C ASP A 161 -15.58 -6.79 -7.28
N CYS A 162 -15.52 -8.06 -6.90
CA CYS A 162 -14.74 -8.57 -5.79
C CYS A 162 -13.97 -9.82 -6.25
N ILE A 163 -12.68 -9.65 -6.49
CA ILE A 163 -11.78 -10.65 -7.04
C ILE A 163 -10.87 -11.16 -5.92
N VAL A 164 -10.78 -12.48 -5.78
CA VAL A 164 -9.81 -13.12 -4.88
C VAL A 164 -8.70 -13.69 -5.75
N GLU A 165 -7.48 -13.23 -5.53
CA GLU A 165 -6.27 -13.70 -6.21
C GLU A 165 -5.27 -14.15 -5.15
N GLU A 166 -4.85 -15.41 -5.19
CA GLU A 166 -3.95 -15.98 -4.17
C GLU A 166 -4.49 -15.74 -2.75
N ASN A 167 -3.82 -14.89 -1.98
CA ASN A 167 -4.19 -14.50 -0.62
C ASN A 167 -4.72 -13.07 -0.51
N ILE A 168 -5.02 -12.37 -1.61
CA ILE A 168 -5.51 -10.99 -1.57
C ILE A 168 -6.97 -10.89 -2.04
N ILE A 169 -7.70 -9.94 -1.46
CA ILE A 169 -9.05 -9.57 -1.88
C ILE A 169 -8.97 -8.20 -2.56
N LYS A 170 -9.35 -8.12 -3.83
CA LYS A 170 -9.46 -6.88 -4.59
C LYS A 170 -10.93 -6.49 -4.72
N ILE A 171 -11.27 -5.32 -4.20
CA ILE A 171 -12.61 -4.75 -4.21
C ILE A 171 -12.59 -3.55 -5.15
N ILE A 172 -13.17 -3.74 -6.32
CA ILE A 172 -13.22 -2.72 -7.37
C ILE A 172 -14.48 -1.91 -7.17
N VAL A 173 -14.34 -0.59 -7.07
CA VAL A 173 -15.46 0.32 -6.84
C VAL A 173 -15.67 1.24 -8.03
N HIS A 174 -16.92 1.67 -8.25
CA HIS A 174 -17.25 2.73 -9.19
C HIS A 174 -16.97 4.12 -8.57
N SER A 175 -17.66 5.16 -9.03
CA SER A 175 -17.49 6.53 -8.55
C SER A 175 -18.02 6.81 -7.14
N GLU A 176 -18.80 5.92 -6.54
CA GLU A 176 -19.46 6.13 -5.24
C GLU A 176 -18.61 5.63 -4.06
N ILE A 177 -17.40 6.17 -3.93
CA ILE A 177 -16.40 5.67 -2.98
C ILE A 177 -16.88 5.67 -1.52
N HIS A 178 -17.65 6.67 -1.12
CA HIS A 178 -18.20 6.78 0.24
C HIS A 178 -19.20 5.67 0.55
N GLN A 179 -20.05 5.30 -0.42
CA GLN A 179 -20.98 4.19 -0.25
C GLN A 179 -20.24 2.85 -0.23
N ALA A 180 -19.22 2.70 -1.08
CA ALA A 180 -18.39 1.51 -1.09
C ALA A 180 -17.62 1.35 0.24
N ILE A 181 -17.10 2.43 0.82
CA ILE A 181 -16.47 2.42 2.15
C ILE A 181 -17.46 1.93 3.22
N ASN A 182 -18.72 2.38 3.18
CA ASN A 182 -19.75 1.88 4.10
C ASN A 182 -19.99 0.38 3.91
N SER A 183 -20.20 -0.09 2.68
CA SER A 183 -20.40 -1.53 2.39
C SER A 183 -19.22 -2.41 2.78
N ILE A 184 -17.99 -1.92 2.57
CA ILE A 184 -16.75 -2.59 3.01
C ILE A 184 -16.73 -2.71 4.52
N THR A 185 -17.00 -1.60 5.21
CA THR A 185 -17.00 -1.52 6.68
C THR A 185 -18.05 -2.44 7.28
N GLU A 186 -19.27 -2.43 6.74
CA GLU A 186 -20.34 -3.33 7.18
C GLU A 186 -20.01 -4.80 6.93
N SER A 187 -19.40 -5.14 5.79
CA SER A 187 -18.98 -6.50 5.47
C SER A 187 -17.91 -7.01 6.44
N LEU A 188 -16.98 -6.14 6.85
CA LEU A 188 -15.99 -6.45 7.87
C LEU A 188 -16.63 -6.66 9.24
N ILE A 189 -17.59 -5.80 9.65
CA ILE A 189 -18.31 -5.98 10.92
C ILE A 189 -19.11 -7.29 10.92
N LYS A 190 -19.85 -7.57 9.85
CA LYS A 190 -20.64 -8.81 9.69
C LYS A 190 -19.78 -10.07 9.82
N SER A 191 -18.54 -9.99 9.33
CA SER A 191 -17.60 -11.11 9.29
C SER A 191 -16.67 -11.17 10.52
N CYS A 192 -16.96 -10.39 11.56
CA CYS A 192 -16.15 -10.28 12.78
C CYS A 192 -14.69 -9.82 12.53
N PHE A 193 -14.46 -9.06 11.46
CA PHE A 193 -13.18 -8.43 11.09
C PHE A 193 -13.17 -6.90 11.25
N LEU A 194 -14.27 -6.26 11.66
CA LEU A 194 -14.23 -4.97 12.36
C LEU A 194 -15.15 -4.94 13.61
N ALA A 195 -14.67 -4.40 14.74
CA ALA A 195 -15.48 -4.21 15.95
C ALA A 195 -16.41 -3.02 15.72
N ARG A 196 -17.66 -3.11 16.17
CA ARG A 196 -18.66 -2.06 15.87
C ARG A 196 -18.29 -0.71 16.49
N GLU A 197 -17.63 -0.69 17.65
CA GLU A 197 -17.14 0.55 18.24
C GLU A 197 -16.02 1.25 17.44
N GLU A 198 -15.29 0.53 16.58
CA GLU A 198 -14.21 1.09 15.75
C GLU A 198 -14.72 1.57 14.36
N GLU A 199 -16.02 1.44 14.08
CA GLU A 199 -16.62 1.68 12.76
C GLU A 199 -16.28 3.07 12.17
N GLU A 200 -16.55 4.15 12.91
CA GLU A 200 -16.37 5.51 12.39
C GLU A 200 -14.89 5.87 12.18
N LYS A 201 -14.04 5.48 13.12
CA LYS A 201 -12.58 5.66 13.02
C LYS A 201 -12.00 4.88 11.84
N PHE A 202 -12.54 3.71 11.54
CA PHE A 202 -12.14 2.92 10.38
C PHE A 202 -12.59 3.57 9.07
N LYS A 203 -13.84 4.04 8.99
CA LYS A 203 -14.34 4.78 7.80
C LYS A 203 -13.52 6.03 7.52
N GLU A 204 -13.19 6.81 8.55
CA GLU A 204 -12.38 8.03 8.41
C GLU A 204 -11.01 7.72 7.78
N LYS A 205 -10.33 6.70 8.29
CA LYS A 205 -9.04 6.26 7.74
C LYS A 205 -9.18 5.73 6.29
N LEU A 206 -10.23 4.98 5.96
CA LEU A 206 -10.46 4.56 4.57
C LEU A 206 -10.72 5.74 3.63
N ARG A 207 -11.42 6.79 4.09
CA ARG A 207 -11.61 8.03 3.32
C ARG A 207 -10.28 8.73 3.09
N GLN A 208 -9.43 8.85 4.10
CA GLN A 208 -8.09 9.44 3.98
C GLN A 208 -7.22 8.67 2.98
N LEU A 209 -7.24 7.33 3.01
CA LEU A 209 -6.53 6.50 2.02
C LEU A 209 -6.99 6.77 0.60
N ALA A 210 -8.31 6.75 0.41
CA ALA A 210 -8.89 6.91 -0.90
C ALA A 210 -8.65 8.33 -1.44
N PHE A 211 -8.68 9.34 -0.56
CA PHE A 211 -8.29 10.71 -0.89
C PHE A 211 -6.80 10.80 -1.28
N LYS A 212 -5.92 10.11 -0.55
CA LYS A 212 -4.48 10.09 -0.83
C LYS A 212 -4.15 9.49 -2.19
N ASP A 213 -4.76 8.36 -2.53
CA ASP A 213 -4.61 7.75 -3.86
C ASP A 213 -5.10 8.71 -4.96
N GLN A 214 -6.27 9.33 -4.76
CA GLN A 214 -6.81 10.31 -5.71
C GLN A 214 -5.90 11.54 -5.87
N ALA A 215 -5.38 12.09 -4.76
CA ALA A 215 -4.43 13.21 -4.78
C ALA A 215 -3.13 12.85 -5.53
N PHE A 216 -2.61 11.64 -5.34
CA PHE A 216 -1.42 11.17 -6.06
C PHE A 216 -1.64 11.04 -7.57
N VAL A 217 -2.81 10.55 -7.99
CA VAL A 217 -3.19 10.46 -9.41
C VAL A 217 -3.27 11.84 -10.04
N GLU A 218 -3.87 12.81 -9.35
CA GLU A 218 -3.98 14.18 -9.83
C GLU A 218 -2.60 14.88 -9.85
N TYR A 219 -1.79 14.73 -8.79
CA TYR A 219 -0.41 15.22 -8.74
C TYR A 219 0.42 14.74 -9.94
N SER A 220 0.35 13.43 -10.21
CA SER A 220 1.07 12.83 -11.35
C SER A 220 0.62 13.41 -12.69
N SER A 221 -0.68 13.70 -12.82
CA SER A 221 -1.26 14.30 -14.02
C SER A 221 -0.78 15.74 -14.20
N ILE A 222 -0.85 16.57 -13.15
CA ILE A 222 -0.38 17.97 -13.15
C ILE A 222 1.11 18.06 -13.44
N LYS A 223 1.93 17.22 -12.80
CA LYS A 223 3.39 17.18 -13.02
C LYS A 223 3.79 16.89 -14.46
N THR A 224 2.95 16.16 -15.22
CA THR A 224 3.25 15.91 -16.64
C THR A 224 3.13 17.16 -17.51
N ILE A 225 2.34 18.17 -17.09
CA ILE A 225 2.18 19.42 -17.85
C ILE A 225 3.48 20.23 -17.87
N HIS A 226 4.29 20.17 -16.80
CA HIS A 226 5.62 20.78 -16.74
C HIS A 226 6.60 20.23 -17.79
N ARG A 227 6.32 19.05 -18.38
CA ARG A 227 7.14 18.44 -19.42
C ARG A 227 6.76 18.90 -20.84
N TYR A 228 5.72 19.72 -20.99
CA TYR A 228 5.34 20.23 -22.29
C TYR A 228 6.35 21.26 -22.82
N PRO A 229 6.52 21.36 -24.16
CA PRO A 229 7.36 22.37 -24.78
C PRO A 229 6.96 23.79 -24.34
N ASN A 230 7.92 24.72 -24.29
CA ASN A 230 7.69 26.10 -23.83
C ASN A 230 6.61 26.86 -24.61
N ASN A 231 6.35 26.48 -25.86
CA ASN A 231 5.32 27.08 -26.72
C ASN A 231 3.94 26.41 -26.58
N HIS A 232 3.79 25.44 -25.67
CA HIS A 232 2.52 24.78 -25.45
C HIS A 232 1.52 25.75 -24.79
N PRO A 233 0.25 25.81 -25.21
CA PRO A 233 -0.73 26.76 -24.67
C PRO A 233 -0.87 26.72 -23.15
N LEU A 234 -0.76 25.53 -22.54
CA LEU A 234 -0.86 25.38 -21.08
C LEU A 234 0.31 25.98 -20.28
N ARG A 235 1.42 26.36 -20.92
CA ARG A 235 2.58 26.95 -20.22
C ARG A 235 2.29 28.35 -19.70
N GLU A 236 1.29 29.05 -20.23
CA GLU A 236 0.87 30.35 -19.70
C GLU A 236 0.27 30.26 -18.28
N TYR A 237 -0.10 29.05 -17.83
CA TYR A 237 -0.66 28.78 -16.51
C TYR A 237 0.35 28.10 -15.56
N GLU A 238 1.65 28.16 -15.85
CA GLU A 238 2.70 27.48 -15.08
C GLU A 238 2.68 27.84 -13.58
N SER A 239 2.37 29.09 -13.23
CA SER A 239 2.23 29.49 -11.81
C SER A 239 1.13 28.71 -11.10
N VAL A 240 -0.07 28.63 -11.70
CA VAL A 240 -1.22 27.92 -11.12
C VAL A 240 -0.93 26.41 -11.02
N ILE A 241 -0.29 25.85 -12.04
CA ILE A 241 0.11 24.43 -12.06
C ILE A 241 1.11 24.16 -10.92
N LYS A 242 2.07 25.06 -10.70
CA LYS A 242 3.04 24.94 -9.62
C LYS A 242 2.39 25.07 -8.24
N ASP A 243 1.45 26.01 -8.05
CA ASP A 243 0.72 26.15 -6.79
C ASP A 243 -0.09 24.88 -6.46
N ILE A 244 -0.75 24.28 -7.47
CA ILE A 244 -1.43 22.97 -7.29
C ILE A 244 -0.41 21.88 -6.95
N GLU A 245 0.74 21.84 -7.65
CA GLU A 245 1.79 20.85 -7.39
C GLU A 245 2.32 20.96 -5.95
N ASP A 246 2.58 22.17 -5.47
CA ASP A 246 3.11 22.45 -4.13
C ASP A 246 2.08 22.04 -3.05
N ILE A 247 0.80 22.41 -3.21
CA ILE A 247 -0.28 21.99 -2.28
C ILE A 247 -0.38 20.45 -2.20
N LEU A 248 -0.36 19.77 -3.35
CA LEU A 248 -0.45 18.30 -3.38
C LEU A 248 0.82 17.63 -2.85
N CYS A 249 1.99 18.23 -3.08
CA CYS A 249 3.24 17.77 -2.50
C CYS A 249 3.22 17.89 -0.97
N ASP A 250 2.77 19.02 -0.45
CA ASP A 250 2.62 19.25 0.99
C ASP A 250 1.62 18.28 1.61
N PHE A 251 0.51 17.98 0.93
CA PHE A 251 -0.42 16.95 1.36
C PHE A 251 0.23 15.56 1.42
N ILE A 252 1.00 15.17 0.40
CA ILE A 252 1.66 13.86 0.37
C ILE A 252 2.64 13.70 1.55
N ILE A 253 3.24 14.80 2.01
CA ILE A 253 4.18 14.80 3.14
C ILE A 253 3.46 14.82 4.49
N ASN A 254 2.41 15.65 4.62
CA ASN A 254 1.79 15.96 5.92
C ASN A 254 0.46 15.25 6.17
N GLU A 255 -0.15 14.67 5.15
CA GLU A 255 -1.42 13.91 5.16
C GLU A 255 -2.64 14.65 5.74
N ASN A 256 -2.61 15.98 5.80
CA ASN A 256 -3.71 16.79 6.30
C ASN A 256 -4.69 17.14 5.17
N SER A 257 -5.71 16.30 4.99
CA SER A 257 -6.71 16.49 3.94
C SER A 257 -7.55 17.77 4.10
N GLU A 258 -7.95 18.14 5.32
CA GLU A 258 -8.74 19.36 5.57
C GLU A 258 -7.98 20.63 5.14
N PHE A 259 -6.72 20.75 5.58
CA PHE A 259 -5.86 21.88 5.22
C PHE A 259 -5.60 21.94 3.71
N THR A 260 -5.42 20.78 3.08
CA THR A 260 -5.23 20.67 1.62
C THR A 260 -6.46 21.18 0.87
N ILE A 261 -7.66 20.80 1.31
CA ILE A 261 -8.91 21.27 0.72
C ILE A 261 -9.10 22.77 0.92
N GLU A 262 -8.75 23.32 2.08
CA GLU A 262 -8.77 24.76 2.32
C GLU A 262 -7.88 25.52 1.32
N GLN A 263 -6.65 25.06 1.14
CA GLN A 263 -5.71 25.66 0.17
C GLN A 263 -6.20 25.54 -1.27
N LEU A 264 -6.72 24.38 -1.66
CA LEU A 264 -7.28 24.16 -3.01
C LEU A 264 -8.51 25.05 -3.27
N ASN A 265 -9.39 25.22 -2.29
CA ASN A 265 -10.55 26.12 -2.39
C ASN A 265 -10.12 27.58 -2.54
N ARG A 266 -9.13 28.01 -1.75
CA ARG A 266 -8.59 29.37 -1.85
C ARG A 266 -7.99 29.61 -3.24
N LEU A 267 -7.14 28.70 -3.71
CA LEU A 267 -6.56 28.79 -5.05
C LEU A 267 -7.65 28.83 -6.13
N GLY A 268 -8.65 27.94 -6.02
CA GLY A 268 -9.79 27.90 -6.94
C GLY A 268 -10.58 29.22 -7.03
N SER A 269 -10.64 30.00 -5.95
CA SER A 269 -11.27 31.33 -5.94
C SER A 269 -10.41 32.44 -6.57
N GLU A 270 -9.09 32.26 -6.60
CA GLU A 270 -8.11 33.23 -7.12
C GLU A 270 -7.81 32.99 -8.63
N VAL A 271 -8.08 31.78 -9.12
CA VAL A 271 -7.81 31.38 -10.51
C VAL A 271 -8.78 32.04 -11.50
N SER A 272 -8.24 32.54 -12.62
CA SER A 272 -9.05 33.14 -13.70
C SER A 272 -10.07 32.13 -14.26
N PRO A 273 -11.32 32.55 -14.56
CA PRO A 273 -12.32 31.71 -15.23
C PRO A 273 -11.88 31.16 -16.59
N ASN A 274 -10.89 31.79 -17.22
CA ASN A 274 -10.34 31.38 -18.51
C ASN A 274 -9.29 30.27 -18.37
N THR A 275 -8.90 29.90 -17.15
CA THR A 275 -7.94 28.81 -16.92
C THR A 275 -8.54 27.50 -17.45
N PRO A 276 -7.80 26.75 -18.28
CA PRO A 276 -8.25 25.51 -18.86
C PRO A 276 -8.73 24.53 -17.78
N LYS A 277 -9.90 23.94 -18.03
CA LYS A 277 -10.48 22.93 -17.14
C LYS A 277 -9.54 21.77 -16.83
N ILE A 278 -8.59 21.44 -17.71
CA ILE A 278 -7.62 20.40 -17.44
C ILE A 278 -6.73 20.70 -16.22
N ILE A 279 -6.53 21.98 -15.89
CA ILE A 279 -5.76 22.45 -14.73
C ILE A 279 -6.68 22.54 -13.49
N THR A 280 -7.87 23.15 -13.64
CA THR A 280 -8.78 23.35 -12.50
C THR A 280 -9.57 22.10 -12.11
N LYS A 281 -9.69 21.10 -12.99
CA LYS A 281 -10.40 19.83 -12.71
C LYS A 281 -9.80 19.08 -11.52
N THR A 282 -8.50 19.21 -11.29
CA THR A 282 -7.84 18.62 -10.10
C THR A 282 -8.40 19.20 -8.81
N ILE A 283 -8.59 20.52 -8.75
CA ILE A 283 -9.23 21.21 -7.63
C ILE A 283 -10.67 20.68 -7.46
N ASP A 284 -11.47 20.74 -8.53
CA ASP A 284 -12.88 20.31 -8.50
C ASP A 284 -13.05 18.86 -8.03
N LYS A 285 -12.18 17.96 -8.50
CA LYS A 285 -12.23 16.53 -8.15
C LYS A 285 -11.90 16.30 -6.68
N LEU A 286 -10.83 16.91 -6.18
CA LEU A 286 -10.38 16.68 -4.81
C LEU A 286 -11.33 17.31 -3.81
N VAL A 287 -11.81 18.53 -4.07
CA VAL A 287 -12.82 19.19 -3.23
C VAL A 287 -14.14 18.43 -3.22
N LYS A 288 -14.59 17.89 -4.37
CA LYS A 288 -15.82 17.09 -4.42
C LYS A 288 -15.67 15.71 -3.76
N PHE A 289 -14.44 15.18 -3.70
CA PHE A 289 -14.16 13.88 -3.12
C PHE A 289 -14.23 13.92 -1.59
N HIS A 290 -13.65 14.96 -0.99
CA HIS A 290 -13.61 15.17 0.46
C HIS A 290 -15.00 15.49 1.02
#